data_AF-A0A7J9DCH3-F1
#
_entry.id   AF-A0A7J9DCH3-F1
#
_cell.length_a   1.000
_cell.length_b   1.000
_cell.length_c   1.000
_cell.angle_alpha   90.00
_cell.angle_beta   90.00
_cell.angle_gamma   90.00
#
_symmetry.space_group_name_H-M   'P 1'
#
loop_
_entity.id
_entity.type
_entity.pdbx_description
1 polymer ?
#
loop_
_entity_poly.entity_id
_entity_poly.type
_entity_poly.pdbx_seq_one_letter_code
_entity_poly.pdbx_strand_id
1 'polypeptide(L)'
;KVDLEDVVAGGVISDDQGRWILGFNKRLGQYFVFNVGLWGIIDGLLLLKNRHCDKLLIRMNSTEVPLAIHEASSLTSFSALIRRIHNLF
;
A
#
# COMPACT_ATOMS: atom_id res chain seq x y z
N LYS A 1 -11.05 -14.83 -25.10
CA LYS A 1 -10.95 -15.20 -23.68
C LYS A 1 -9.96 -14.21 -23.09
N VAL A 2 -10.42 -13.21 -22.32
CA VAL A 2 -9.49 -12.27 -21.69
C VAL A 2 -8.88 -13.05 -20.54
N ASP A 3 -7.59 -13.36 -20.63
CA ASP A 3 -6.83 -13.85 -19.48
C ASP A 3 -6.81 -12.71 -18.48
N LEU A 4 -7.71 -12.79 -17.51
CA LEU A 4 -7.73 -11.90 -16.36
C LEU A 4 -6.57 -12.35 -15.48
N GLU A 5 -5.41 -11.75 -15.71
CA GLU A 5 -4.19 -12.04 -14.95
C GLU A 5 -4.45 -11.83 -13.46
N ASP A 6 -4.07 -12.82 -12.66
CA ASP A 6 -4.08 -12.69 -11.22
C ASP A 6 -3.04 -11.65 -10.81
N VAL A 7 -3.51 -10.60 -10.16
CA VAL A 7 -2.64 -9.55 -9.65
C VAL A 7 -2.16 -9.87 -8.24
N VAL A 8 -0.92 -9.45 -7.98
CA VAL A 8 -0.24 -9.59 -6.70
C VAL A 8 0.08 -8.18 -6.21
N ALA A 9 -0.33 -7.87 -4.98
CA ALA A 9 0.17 -6.71 -4.27
C ALA A 9 1.45 -7.09 -3.53
N GLY A 10 2.37 -6.15 -3.35
CA GLY A 10 3.60 -6.43 -2.63
C GLY A 10 4.47 -5.20 -2.50
N GLY A 11 5.61 -5.39 -1.84
CA GLY A 11 6.56 -4.33 -1.61
C GLY A 11 7.80 -4.80 -0.85
N VAL A 12 8.68 -3.83 -0.64
CA VAL A 12 9.97 -4.00 0.05
C VAL A 12 10.00 -2.96 1.16
N ILE A 13 10.26 -3.42 2.38
CA ILE A 13 10.55 -2.57 3.53
C ILE A 13 12.07 -2.47 3.63
N SER A 14 12.58 -1.24 3.60
CA SER A 14 14.00 -0.94 3.79
C SER A 14 14.18 0.00 4.97
N ASP A 15 15.37 -0.01 5.57
CA ASP A 15 15.74 0.99 6.56
C ASP A 15 16.07 2.35 5.92
N ASP A 16 16.43 3.32 6.75
CA ASP A 16 16.81 4.68 6.37
C ASP A 16 18.09 4.75 5.50
N GLN A 17 18.94 3.72 5.57
CA GLN A 17 20.12 3.55 4.72
C GLN A 17 19.80 2.82 3.41
N GLY A 18 18.52 2.48 3.17
CA GLY A 18 18.07 1.76 1.99
C GLY A 18 18.37 0.27 2.01
N ARG A 19 18.84 -0.29 3.13
CA ARG A 19 19.10 -1.73 3.26
C ARG A 19 17.77 -2.46 3.37
N TRP A 20 17.61 -3.54 2.60
CA TRP A 20 16.40 -4.34 2.60
C TRP A 20 16.24 -5.05 3.95
N ILE A 21 15.11 -4.83 4.62
CA ILE A 21 14.74 -5.52 5.86
C ILE A 21 13.89 -6.74 5.54
N LEU A 22 12.83 -6.58 4.74
CA LEU A 22 11.89 -7.65 4.40
C LEU A 22 11.10 -7.32 3.13
N GLY A 23 10.77 -8.32 2.31
CA GLY A 23 9.84 -8.17 1.18
C GLY A 23 8.59 -9.00 1.39
N PHE A 24 7.48 -8.50 0.89
CA PHE A 24 6.17 -9.12 1.08
C PHE A 24 5.40 -9.13 -0.23
N ASN A 25 4.50 -10.10 -0.34
CA ASN A 25 3.52 -10.16 -1.42
C ASN A 25 2.22 -10.80 -0.94
N LYS A 26 1.15 -10.54 -1.68
CA LYS A 26 -0.19 -11.05 -1.44
C LYS A 26 -0.90 -11.22 -2.79
N ARG A 27 -1.31 -12.44 -3.10
CA ARG A 27 -2.18 -12.72 -4.25
C ARG A 27 -3.57 -12.13 -3.97
N LEU A 28 -4.08 -11.31 -4.88
CA LEU A 28 -5.38 -10.64 -4.76
C LEU A 28 -6.44 -11.19 -5.73
N GLY A 29 -6.04 -12.01 -6.70
CA GLY A 29 -6.94 -12.46 -7.76
C GLY A 29 -7.12 -11.37 -8.80
N GLN A 30 -8.35 -11.10 -9.21
CA GLN A 30 -8.66 -10.06 -10.20
C GLN A 30 -8.99 -8.74 -9.50
N TYR A 31 -8.13 -7.73 -9.68
CA TYR A 31 -8.27 -6.42 -9.06
C TYR A 31 -7.79 -5.31 -9.99
N PHE A 32 -8.39 -4.12 -9.87
CA PHE A 32 -7.86 -2.91 -10.50
C PHE A 32 -6.47 -2.57 -9.96
N VAL A 33 -5.53 -2.22 -10.85
CA VAL A 33 -4.14 -1.87 -10.50
C VAL A 33 -4.06 -0.82 -9.39
N PHE A 34 -4.95 0.18 -9.42
CA PHE A 34 -5.09 1.18 -8.36
C PHE A 34 -5.31 0.55 -6.97
N ASN A 35 -6.22 -0.42 -6.87
CA ASN A 35 -6.51 -1.12 -5.62
C ASN A 35 -5.38 -2.07 -5.20
N VAL A 36 -4.64 -2.65 -6.16
CA VAL A 36 -3.44 -3.45 -5.87
C VAL A 36 -2.40 -2.60 -5.14
N GLY A 37 -2.19 -1.36 -5.59
CA GLY A 37 -1.29 -0.42 -4.93
C GLY A 37 -1.72 -0.08 -3.50
N LEU A 38 -3.02 0.19 -3.29
CA LEU A 38 -3.56 0.45 -1.94
C LEU A 38 -3.38 -0.75 -1.00
N TRP A 39 -3.58 -1.98 -1.48
CA TRP A 39 -3.32 -3.18 -0.70
C TRP A 39 -1.85 -3.34 -0.34
N GLY A 40 -0.94 -3.07 -1.28
CA GLY A 40 0.50 -3.09 -1.03
C GLY A 40 0.90 -2.14 0.11
N ILE A 41 0.31 -0.93 0.14
CA ILE A 41 0.50 0.00 1.26
C ILE A 41 -0.05 -0.61 2.55
N ILE A 42 -1.32 -1.03 2.59
CA ILE A 42 -1.95 -1.57 3.81
C ILE A 42 -1.12 -2.71 4.42
N ASP A 43 -0.68 -3.67 3.60
CA ASP A 43 0.10 -4.81 4.09
C ASP A 43 1.47 -4.34 4.62
N GLY A 44 2.13 -3.40 3.92
CA GLY A 44 3.38 -2.79 4.39
C GLY A 44 3.22 -2.07 5.74
N LEU A 45 2.13 -1.33 5.94
CA LEU A 45 1.84 -0.65 7.21
C LEU A 45 1.55 -1.62 8.34
N LEU A 46 0.80 -2.68 8.07
CA LEU A 46 0.52 -3.70 9.08
C LEU A 46 1.81 -4.41 9.54
N LEU A 47 2.76 -4.62 8.63
CA LEU A 47 4.09 -5.17 8.97
C LEU A 47 4.94 -4.21 9.80
N LEU A 48 4.69 -2.90 9.70
CA LEU A 48 5.38 -1.86 10.44
C LEU A 48 4.67 -1.41 11.73
N LYS A 49 3.40 -1.79 11.94
CA LYS A 49 2.54 -1.29 13.03
C LYS A 49 3.14 -1.41 14.44
N ASN A 50 3.97 -2.42 14.67
CA ASN A 50 4.63 -2.65 15.97
C ASN A 50 6.14 -2.34 15.94
N ARG A 51 6.63 -1.71 14.87
CA ARG A 51 8.00 -1.21 14.79
C ARG A 51 7.95 0.27 15.14
N HIS A 52 8.84 0.70 16.03
CA HIS A 52 9.00 2.11 16.38
C HIS A 52 9.56 2.88 15.17
N CYS A 53 8.68 3.23 14.23
CA CYS A 53 8.99 3.94 13.01
C CYS A 53 8.36 5.33 13.08
N ASP A 54 9.18 6.33 13.42
CA ASP A 54 8.71 7.72 13.53
C ASP A 54 8.39 8.35 12.16
N LYS A 55 9.04 7.87 11.11
CA LYS A 55 8.91 8.37 9.74
C LYS A 55 8.88 7.21 8.76
N LEU A 56 7.94 7.27 7.83
CA LEU A 56 7.80 6.32 6.74
C LEU A 56 7.80 7.05 5.40
N LEU A 57 8.63 6.57 4.47
CA LEU A 57 8.60 7.00 3.08
C LEU A 57 8.02 5.88 2.21
N ILE A 58 6.86 6.13 1.61
CA ILE A 58 6.23 5.22 0.65
C ILE A 58 6.70 5.59 -0.76
N ARG A 59 7.33 4.64 -1.46
CA ARG A 59 7.70 4.79 -2.88
C ARG A 59 6.88 3.85 -3.73
N MET A 60 6.29 4.38 -4.80
CA MET A 60 5.50 3.63 -5.77
C MET A 60 5.83 4.10 -7.19
N ASN A 61 5.62 3.23 -8.18
CA ASN A 61 5.76 3.56 -9.60
C ASN A 61 4.52 4.29 -10.17
N SER A 62 3.50 4.55 -9.35
CA SER A 62 2.30 5.31 -9.71
C SER A 62 2.18 6.56 -8.86
N THR A 63 1.81 7.68 -9.47
CA THR A 63 1.46 8.92 -8.75
C THR A 63 0.01 8.91 -8.26
N GLU A 64 -0.89 8.18 -8.92
CA GLU A 64 -2.33 8.14 -8.62
C GLU A 64 -2.64 7.68 -7.20
N VAL A 65 -2.00 6.60 -6.73
CA VAL A 65 -2.27 6.03 -5.39
C VAL A 65 -1.83 6.99 -4.26
N PRO A 66 -0.59 7.51 -4.24
CA PRO A 66 -0.18 8.51 -3.25
C PRO A 66 -1.06 9.77 -3.28
N LEU A 67 -1.40 10.29 -4.46
CA LEU A 67 -2.26 11.48 -4.59
C LEU A 67 -3.64 11.22 -4.01
N ALA A 68 -4.27 10.09 -4.34
CA ALA A 68 -5.59 9.74 -3.82
C ALA A 68 -5.61 9.58 -2.30
N ILE A 69 -4.52 9.08 -1.68
CA ILE A 69 -4.40 9.01 -0.23
C ILE A 69 -4.25 10.42 0.36
N HIS A 70 -3.43 11.26 -0.26
CA HIS A 70 -3.15 12.63 0.21
C HIS A 70 -4.38 13.55 0.15
N GLU A 71 -5.12 13.51 -0.96
CA GLU A 71 -6.28 14.38 -1.20
C GLU A 71 -7.53 13.93 -0.42
N ALA A 72 -7.61 12.64 -0.08
CA ALA A 72 -8.76 12.11 0.63
C ALA A 72 -8.70 12.42 2.12
N SER A 73 -9.77 12.97 2.68
CA SER A 73 -9.94 13.01 4.14
C SER A 73 -10.27 11.60 4.69
N SER A 74 -9.72 11.27 5.85
CA SER A 74 -9.91 9.96 6.51
C SER A 74 -11.39 9.62 6.76
N LEU A 75 -12.24 10.64 6.95
CA LEU A 75 -13.66 10.50 7.27
C LEU A 75 -14.59 10.46 6.04
N THR A 76 -14.17 10.97 4.88
CA THR A 76 -15.07 11.16 3.72
C THR A 76 -14.69 10.39 2.46
N SER A 77 -13.54 9.69 2.43
CA SER A 77 -13.17 8.90 1.25
C SER A 77 -14.21 7.81 0.96
N PHE A 78 -14.69 7.70 -0.29
CA PHE A 78 -15.55 6.59 -0.70
C PHE A 78 -14.82 5.25 -0.73
N SER A 79 -13.49 5.26 -0.86
CA SER A 79 -12.66 4.05 -0.85
C SER A 79 -12.44 3.53 0.57
N ALA A 80 -12.94 2.32 0.85
CA ALA A 80 -12.70 1.64 2.13
C ALA A 80 -11.21 1.38 2.39
N LEU A 81 -10.40 1.16 1.34
CA LEU A 81 -8.96 0.94 1.47
C LEU A 81 -8.25 2.23 1.88
N ILE A 82 -8.60 3.38 1.30
CA ILE A 82 -8.01 4.68 1.67
C ILE A 82 -8.36 5.04 3.11
N ARG A 83 -9.62 4.87 3.52
CA ARG A 83 -10.00 5.07 4.94
C ARG A 83 -9.20 4.18 5.88
N ARG A 84 -8.97 2.91 5.48
CA ARG A 84 -8.16 1.97 6.27
C ARG A 84 -6.71 2.41 6.38
N ILE A 85 -6.10 2.92 5.31
CA ILE A 85 -4.73 3.46 5.34
C ILE A 85 -4.64 4.60 6.34
N HIS A 86 -5.56 5.57 6.27
CA HIS A 86 -5.61 6.69 7.22
C HIS A 86 -5.79 6.27 8.67
N ASN A 87 -6.50 5.16 8.94
CA ASN A 87 -6.69 4.64 10.31
C ASN A 87 -5.50 3.80 10.82
N LEU A 88 -4.49 3.52 9.99
CA LEU A 88 -3.26 2.84 10.40
C LEU A 88 -2.14 3.82 10.79
N PHE A 89 -2.37 5.12 10.60
CA PHE A 89 -1.47 6.21 10.95
C PHE A 89 -2.15 7.20 11.90
#